data_AF-A0A6P9DHB7-F1
#
_entry.id   AF-A0A6P9DHB7-F1
#
_cell.length_a   1.000
_cell.length_b   1.000
_cell.length_c   1.000
_cell.angle_alpha   90.00
_cell.angle_beta   90.00
_cell.angle_gamma   90.00
#
_symmetry.space_group_name_H-M   'P 1'
#
loop_
_entity.id
_entity.type
_entity.pdbx_description
1 polymer ?
#
loop_
_entity_poly.entity_id
_entity_poly.type
_entity_poly.pdbx_seq_one_letter_code
_entity_poly.pdbx_strand_id
1 'polypeptide(L)'
;MWLLKIGISFLLCFTSMLAAYLVDHLGRRILFLGGLAICTLSLILMVVVLEILRYQKTSLLNYFCVSLLVIFIAAFCMGPSIISVIISLELFLQSSRASAFAIAGFEYCAANIFLTLMHGKMKELGSYSLLFFSPFCVAVFIFFYLYIPETKNQTLKDIRKVMEKQKSGKVQVNIDKTRKNLGIIF
;
A
#
# COMPACT_ATOMS: atom_id res chain seq x y z
N MET A 1 27.25 15.36 -5.54
CA MET A 1 26.22 14.52 -4.89
C MET A 1 24.94 15.30 -4.55
N TRP A 2 25.03 16.53 -4.03
CA TRP A 2 23.85 17.36 -3.68
C TRP A 2 22.97 17.76 -4.87
N LEU A 3 23.56 18.17 -6.01
CA LEU A 3 22.81 18.56 -7.20
C LEU A 3 21.96 17.42 -7.80
N LEU A 4 22.48 16.19 -7.78
CA LEU A 4 21.73 15.01 -8.24
C LEU A 4 20.53 14.72 -7.34
N LYS A 5 20.69 14.86 -6.01
CA LYS A 5 19.59 14.69 -5.06
C LYS A 5 18.50 15.73 -5.27
N ILE A 6 18.90 17.00 -5.46
CA ILE A 6 17.96 18.10 -5.72
C ILE A 6 17.20 17.88 -7.04
N GLY A 7 17.90 17.46 -8.10
CA GLY A 7 17.26 17.17 -9.40
C GLY A 7 16.25 16.03 -9.32
N ILE A 8 16.57 14.94 -8.61
CA ILE A 8 15.66 13.82 -8.40
C ILE A 8 14.43 14.26 -7.58
N SER A 9 14.62 15.05 -6.52
CA SER A 9 13.51 15.58 -5.72
C SER A 9 12.58 16.48 -6.53
N PHE A 10 13.13 17.32 -7.41
CA PHE A 10 12.33 18.20 -8.26
C PHE A 10 11.49 17.40 -9.27
N LEU A 11 12.08 16.37 -9.90
CA LEU A 11 11.37 15.45 -10.79
C LEU A 11 10.26 14.69 -10.06
N LEU A 12 10.52 14.23 -8.83
CA LEU A 12 9.54 13.54 -7.97
C LEU A 12 8.38 14.46 -7.56
N CYS A 13 8.68 15.73 -7.29
CA CYS A 13 7.66 16.72 -6.94
C CYS A 13 6.74 16.97 -8.14
N PHE A 14 7.32 17.17 -9.33
CA PHE A 14 6.55 17.37 -10.56
C PHE A 14 5.66 16.16 -10.91
N THR A 15 6.19 14.94 -10.81
CA THR A 15 5.40 13.72 -11.01
C THR A 15 4.32 13.55 -9.94
N SER A 16 4.56 13.95 -8.69
CA SER A 16 3.55 13.96 -7.63
C SER A 16 2.44 15.00 -7.85
N MET A 17 2.74 16.13 -8.48
CA MET A 17 1.69 17.11 -8.85
C MET A 17 0.81 16.58 -10.00
N LEU A 18 1.44 16.00 -11.04
CA LEU A 18 0.71 15.36 -12.15
C LEU A 18 -0.15 14.20 -11.64
N ALA A 19 0.38 13.48 -10.66
CA ALA A 19 -0.31 12.41 -9.97
C ALA A 19 -1.57 12.87 -9.22
N ALA A 20 -1.45 13.94 -8.45
CA ALA A 20 -2.56 14.54 -7.72
C ALA A 20 -3.66 15.01 -8.69
N TYR A 21 -3.28 15.53 -9.85
CA TYR A 21 -4.25 15.88 -10.89
C TYR A 21 -4.97 14.64 -11.46
N LEU A 22 -4.25 13.55 -11.70
CA LEU A 22 -4.82 12.28 -12.18
C LEU A 22 -5.75 11.61 -11.15
N VAL A 23 -5.49 11.77 -9.84
CA VAL A 23 -6.37 11.32 -8.74
C VAL A 23 -7.78 11.86 -8.92
N ASP A 24 -7.89 13.17 -9.16
CA ASP A 24 -9.16 13.88 -9.16
C ASP A 24 -10.03 13.52 -10.38
N HIS A 25 -9.43 13.00 -11.46
CA HIS A 25 -10.15 12.61 -12.67
C HIS A 25 -10.49 11.12 -12.79
N LEU A 26 -9.62 10.20 -12.38
CA LEU A 26 -9.80 8.76 -12.64
C LEU A 26 -10.64 8.04 -11.54
N GLY A 27 -10.71 8.62 -10.34
CA GLY A 27 -11.42 8.05 -9.20
C GLY A 27 -10.56 7.10 -8.35
N ARG A 28 -10.85 7.05 -7.05
CA ARG A 28 -9.96 6.55 -6.00
C ARG A 28 -9.57 5.07 -6.11
N ARG A 29 -10.46 4.18 -6.56
CA ARG A 29 -10.14 2.74 -6.70
C ARG A 29 -9.23 2.44 -7.89
N ILE A 30 -9.51 3.04 -9.04
CA ILE A 30 -8.71 2.83 -10.25
C ILE A 30 -7.30 3.34 -10.01
N LEU A 31 -7.17 4.49 -9.32
CA LEU A 31 -5.87 5.02 -8.99
C LEU A 31 -5.13 4.19 -7.93
N PHE A 32 -5.84 3.66 -6.94
CA PHE A 32 -5.24 2.77 -5.93
C PHE A 32 -4.73 1.46 -6.54
N LEU A 33 -5.59 0.77 -7.30
CA LEU A 33 -5.22 -0.48 -7.98
C LEU A 33 -4.16 -0.24 -9.05
N GLY A 34 -4.29 0.83 -9.83
CA GLY A 34 -3.33 1.21 -10.87
C GLY A 34 -1.96 1.55 -10.27
N GLY A 35 -1.94 2.37 -9.22
CA GLY A 35 -0.73 2.71 -8.47
C GLY A 35 -0.07 1.47 -7.88
N LEU A 36 -0.84 0.58 -7.24
CA LEU A 36 -0.29 -0.67 -6.71
C LEU A 36 0.20 -1.64 -7.79
N ALA A 37 -0.50 -1.74 -8.93
CA ALA A 37 -0.06 -2.56 -10.05
C ALA A 37 1.27 -2.05 -10.64
N ILE A 38 1.39 -0.73 -10.83
CA ILE A 38 2.63 -0.08 -11.27
C ILE A 38 3.74 -0.28 -10.22
N CYS A 39 3.44 -0.14 -8.93
CA CYS A 39 4.41 -0.41 -7.86
C CYS A 39 4.90 -1.86 -7.88
N THR A 40 3.99 -2.83 -8.01
CA THR A 40 4.33 -4.26 -8.00
C THR A 40 5.16 -4.63 -9.23
N LEU A 41 4.74 -4.16 -10.42
CA LEU A 41 5.48 -4.35 -11.66
C LEU A 41 6.88 -3.72 -11.61
N SER A 42 6.96 -2.48 -11.10
CA SER A 42 8.24 -1.77 -10.97
C SER A 42 9.17 -2.48 -10.00
N LEU A 43 8.66 -2.99 -8.87
CA LEU A 43 9.42 -3.79 -7.92
C LEU A 43 10.00 -5.07 -8.55
N ILE A 44 9.17 -5.83 -9.27
CA ILE A 44 9.61 -7.06 -9.95
C ILE A 44 10.71 -6.74 -10.97
N LEU A 45 10.49 -5.72 -11.80
CA LEU A 45 11.49 -5.27 -12.79
C LEU A 45 12.79 -4.83 -12.12
N MET A 46 12.70 -4.11 -11.00
CA MET A 46 13.88 -3.66 -10.26
C MET A 46 14.69 -4.84 -9.71
N VAL A 47 14.03 -5.88 -9.17
CA VAL A 47 14.72 -7.10 -8.70
C VAL A 47 15.45 -7.81 -9.84
N VAL A 48 14.79 -7.95 -11.00
CA VAL A 48 15.40 -8.57 -12.19
C VAL A 48 16.62 -7.78 -12.66
N VAL A 49 16.51 -6.45 -12.75
CA VAL A 49 17.62 -5.56 -13.16
C VAL A 49 18.78 -5.62 -12.17
N LEU A 50 18.49 -5.71 -10.86
CA LEU A 50 19.52 -5.83 -9.82
C LEU A 50 20.27 -7.17 -9.86
N GLU A 51 19.60 -8.28 -10.19
CA GLU A 51 20.27 -9.57 -10.41
C GLU A 51 21.16 -9.54 -11.65
N ILE A 52 20.70 -8.93 -12.75
CA ILE A 52 21.51 -8.76 -13.97
C ILE A 52 22.73 -7.87 -13.69
N LEU A 53 22.57 -6.77 -12.95
CA LEU A 53 23.67 -5.90 -12.51
C LEU A 53 24.73 -6.62 -11.66
N ARG A 54 24.32 -7.67 -10.93
CA ARG A 54 25.23 -8.50 -10.13
C ARG A 54 26.15 -9.34 -11.00
N TYR A 55 25.67 -9.77 -12.17
CA TYR A 55 26.43 -10.57 -13.14
C TYR A 55 27.18 -9.71 -14.17
N GLN A 56 26.58 -8.58 -14.58
CA GLN A 56 27.16 -7.62 -15.53
C GLN A 56 27.08 -6.18 -15.00
N LYS A 57 28.24 -5.62 -14.65
CA LYS A 57 28.35 -4.21 -14.24
C LYS A 57 28.39 -3.29 -15.45
N THR A 58 27.22 -2.94 -15.98
CA THR A 58 27.09 -1.95 -17.06
C THR A 58 26.49 -0.66 -16.54
N SER A 59 27.08 0.48 -16.90
CA SER A 59 26.60 1.82 -16.52
C SER A 59 25.16 2.09 -16.97
N LEU A 60 24.75 1.57 -18.13
CA LEU A 60 23.39 1.68 -18.67
C LEU A 60 22.32 1.06 -17.75
N LEU A 61 22.61 -0.11 -17.18
CA LEU A 61 21.67 -0.81 -16.28
C LEU A 61 21.47 -0.04 -14.97
N ASN A 62 22.51 0.65 -14.47
CA ASN A 62 22.40 1.51 -13.29
C ASN A 62 21.44 2.68 -13.53
N TYR A 63 21.53 3.36 -14.68
CA TYR A 63 20.60 4.43 -15.02
C TYR A 63 19.16 3.91 -15.10
N PHE A 64 18.96 2.75 -15.71
CA PHE A 64 17.64 2.12 -15.83
C PHE A 64 17.04 1.76 -14.46
N CYS A 65 17.85 1.23 -13.54
CA CYS A 65 17.44 0.91 -12.18
C CYS A 65 17.01 2.17 -11.39
N VAL A 66 17.73 3.28 -11.56
CA VAL A 66 17.39 4.57 -10.93
C VAL A 66 16.06 5.10 -11.49
N SER A 67 15.84 5.02 -12.81
CA SER A 67 14.58 5.43 -13.42
C SER A 67 13.38 4.61 -12.92
N LEU A 68 13.53 3.28 -12.82
CA LEU A 68 12.49 2.40 -12.26
C LEU A 68 12.18 2.75 -10.80
N LEU A 69 13.19 3.06 -10.00
CA LEU A 69 13.02 3.47 -8.61
C LEU A 69 12.24 4.80 -8.49
N VAL A 70 12.49 5.76 -9.37
CA VAL A 70 11.73 7.03 -9.41
C VAL A 70 10.26 6.76 -9.76
N ILE A 71 9.98 5.91 -10.75
CA ILE A 71 8.62 5.52 -11.14
C ILE A 71 7.91 4.81 -9.97
N PHE A 72 8.62 3.91 -9.28
CA PHE A 72 8.09 3.22 -8.12
C PHE A 72 7.70 4.18 -6.99
N ILE A 73 8.59 5.13 -6.64
CA ILE A 73 8.32 6.12 -5.59
C ILE A 73 7.15 7.02 -5.99
N ALA A 74 7.11 7.47 -7.24
CA ALA A 74 6.00 8.27 -7.74
C ALA A 74 4.67 7.52 -7.59
N ALA A 75 4.58 6.28 -8.08
CA ALA A 75 3.39 5.44 -7.99
C ALA A 75 2.97 5.15 -6.54
N PHE A 76 3.93 4.91 -5.64
CA PHE A 76 3.67 4.69 -4.21
C PHE A 76 3.08 5.93 -3.54
N CYS A 77 3.59 7.11 -3.91
CA CYS A 77 3.08 8.39 -3.42
C CYS A 77 1.63 8.61 -3.87
N MET A 78 1.31 8.35 -5.15
CA MET A 78 -0.07 8.53 -5.66
C MET A 78 -1.06 7.54 -5.08
N GLY A 79 -0.65 6.26 -4.99
CA GLY A 79 -1.55 5.16 -4.64
C GLY A 79 -1.65 4.99 -3.13
N PRO A 80 -0.86 4.07 -2.54
CA PRO A 80 -1.01 3.67 -1.15
C PRO A 80 -0.79 4.80 -0.14
N SER A 81 0.06 5.79 -0.41
CA SER A 81 0.32 6.85 0.58
C SER A 81 -0.88 7.77 0.78
N ILE A 82 -1.35 8.41 -0.29
CA ILE A 82 -2.45 9.38 -0.21
C ILE A 82 -3.77 8.69 0.11
N ILE A 83 -4.03 7.54 -0.49
CA ILE A 83 -5.34 6.90 -0.41
C ILE A 83 -5.57 6.26 0.96
N SER A 84 -4.55 5.69 1.62
CA SER A 84 -4.66 5.16 2.98
C SER A 84 -5.09 6.23 4.00
N VAL A 85 -4.56 7.46 3.85
CA VAL A 85 -4.91 8.61 4.69
C VAL A 85 -6.35 9.04 4.44
N ILE A 86 -6.75 9.14 3.17
CA ILE A 86 -8.11 9.52 2.77
C ILE A 86 -9.14 8.50 3.27
N ILE A 87 -8.89 7.21 3.08
CA ILE A 87 -9.78 6.13 3.51
C ILE A 87 -9.92 6.14 5.04
N SER A 88 -8.84 6.35 5.77
CA SER A 88 -8.88 6.50 7.23
C SER A 88 -9.76 7.69 7.65
N LEU A 89 -9.66 8.83 6.95
CA LEU A 89 -10.52 9.97 7.21
C LEU A 89 -12.00 9.66 6.93
N GLU A 90 -12.31 8.90 5.88
CA GLU A 90 -13.70 8.57 5.50
C GLU A 90 -14.34 7.51 6.41
N LEU A 91 -13.57 6.55 6.91
CA LEU A 91 -14.06 5.49 7.80
C LEU A 91 -14.31 5.97 9.24
N PHE A 92 -13.49 6.89 9.76
CA PHE A 92 -13.57 7.29 11.16
C PHE A 92 -14.40 8.57 11.37
N LEU A 93 -15.30 8.54 12.37
CA LEU A 93 -16.01 9.73 12.84
C LEU A 93 -15.03 10.77 13.37
N GLN A 94 -15.37 12.05 13.22
CA GLN A 94 -14.53 13.20 13.59
C GLN A 94 -13.93 13.09 15.01
N SER A 95 -14.67 12.53 15.97
CA SER A 95 -14.25 12.34 17.36
C SER A 95 -13.15 11.27 17.55
N SER A 96 -13.06 10.29 16.65
CA SER A 96 -12.13 9.14 16.76
C SER A 96 -10.94 9.22 15.79
N ARG A 97 -10.91 10.21 14.89
CA ARG A 97 -9.84 10.34 13.86
C ARG A 97 -8.46 10.47 14.49
N ALA A 98 -8.29 11.31 15.52
CA ALA A 98 -7.00 11.54 16.15
C ALA A 98 -6.40 10.23 16.72
N SER A 99 -7.20 9.44 17.43
CA SER A 99 -6.77 8.15 17.99
C SER A 99 -6.43 7.13 16.90
N ALA A 100 -7.21 7.09 15.81
CA ALA A 100 -6.93 6.20 14.68
C ALA A 100 -5.60 6.56 13.98
N PHE A 101 -5.34 7.85 13.76
CA PHE A 101 -4.06 8.31 13.21
C PHE A 101 -2.87 8.00 14.11
N ALA A 102 -3.02 8.09 15.43
CA ALA A 102 -1.96 7.74 16.37
C ALA A 102 -1.59 6.25 16.27
N ILE A 103 -2.59 5.36 16.20
CA ILE A 103 -2.38 3.91 16.06
C ILE A 103 -1.75 3.59 14.70
N ALA A 104 -2.27 4.17 13.61
CA ALA A 104 -1.72 3.98 12.27
C ALA A 104 -0.27 4.50 12.16
N GLY A 105 0.02 5.63 12.80
CA GLY A 105 1.38 6.18 12.87
C GLY A 105 2.33 5.27 13.66
N PHE A 106 1.86 4.70 14.77
CA PHE A 106 2.64 3.73 15.55
C PHE A 106 2.92 2.46 14.75
N GLU A 107 1.92 1.90 14.06
CA GLU A 107 2.06 0.74 13.19
C GLU A 107 3.06 1.01 12.06
N TYR A 108 2.98 2.19 11.42
CA TYR A 108 3.91 2.61 10.38
C TYR A 108 5.35 2.72 10.91
N CYS A 109 5.54 3.34 12.07
CA CYS A 109 6.86 3.43 12.70
C CYS A 109 7.41 2.06 13.08
N ALA A 110 6.59 1.19 13.68
CA ALA A 110 6.97 -0.16 14.05
C ALA A 110 7.39 -0.99 12.83
N ALA A 111 6.63 -0.91 11.74
CA ALA A 111 6.97 -1.57 10.48
C ALA A 111 8.31 -1.09 9.90
N ASN A 112 8.58 0.22 9.96
CA ASN A 112 9.87 0.77 9.49
C ASN A 112 11.06 0.35 10.36
N ILE A 113 10.88 0.29 11.68
CA ILE A 113 11.91 -0.21 12.60
C ILE A 113 12.19 -1.69 12.30
N PHE A 114 11.15 -2.50 12.18
CA PHE A 114 11.27 -3.92 11.84
C PHE A 114 12.01 -4.12 10.51
N LEU A 115 11.62 -3.36 9.48
CA LEU A 115 12.26 -3.40 8.17
C LEU A 115 13.75 -3.05 8.23
N THR A 116 14.11 -2.03 9.01
CA THR A 116 15.49 -1.57 9.16
C THR A 116 16.34 -2.61 9.90
N LEU A 117 15.80 -3.22 10.95
CA LEU A 117 16.47 -4.28 11.69
C LEU A 117 16.69 -5.52 10.84
N MET A 118 15.66 -5.95 10.07
CA MET A 118 15.75 -7.07 9.16
C MET A 118 16.80 -6.82 8.07
N HIS A 119 16.79 -5.64 7.43
CA HIS A 119 17.83 -5.28 6.46
C HIS A 119 19.23 -5.26 7.07
N GLY A 120 19.37 -4.78 8.32
CA GLY A 120 20.65 -4.79 9.04
C GLY A 120 21.21 -6.20 9.22
N LYS A 121 20.36 -7.19 9.52
CA LYS A 121 20.74 -8.61 9.65
C LYS A 121 20.95 -9.30 8.31
N MET A 122 20.17 -8.96 7.30
CA MET A 122 20.21 -9.55 5.95
C MET A 122 21.30 -8.95 5.05
N LYS A 123 22.09 -8.00 5.56
CA LYS A 123 23.16 -7.34 4.81
C LYS A 123 24.22 -8.33 4.31
N GLU A 124 24.40 -9.46 5.00
CA GLU A 124 25.31 -10.54 4.61
C GLU A 124 24.78 -11.41 3.44
N LEU A 125 23.47 -11.40 3.18
CA LEU A 125 22.83 -12.21 2.13
C LEU A 125 22.75 -11.50 0.77
N GLY A 126 23.10 -10.21 0.69
CA GLY A 126 23.12 -9.44 -0.56
C GLY A 126 21.74 -9.27 -1.23
N SER A 127 21.67 -9.39 -2.55
CA SER A 127 20.46 -9.10 -3.37
C SER A 127 19.23 -9.93 -3.01
N TYR A 128 19.38 -11.08 -2.35
CA TYR A 128 18.25 -11.93 -1.93
C TYR A 128 17.37 -11.29 -0.83
N SER A 129 17.86 -10.24 -0.14
CA SER A 129 17.09 -9.47 0.84
C SER A 129 15.79 -8.89 0.24
N LEU A 130 15.77 -8.57 -1.06
CA LEU A 130 14.61 -7.98 -1.74
C LEU A 130 13.54 -9.01 -2.10
N LEU A 131 13.94 -10.27 -2.34
CA LEU A 131 12.99 -11.37 -2.62
C LEU A 131 12.10 -11.68 -1.42
N PHE A 132 12.57 -11.42 -0.20
CA PHE A 132 11.76 -11.56 1.02
C PHE A 132 10.60 -10.54 1.08
N PHE A 133 10.76 -9.37 0.44
CA PHE A 133 9.77 -8.29 0.47
C PHE A 133 8.69 -8.42 -0.61
N SER A 134 9.01 -9.07 -1.73
CA SER A 134 8.09 -9.29 -2.84
C SER A 134 6.77 -9.99 -2.46
N PRO A 135 6.77 -11.13 -1.72
CA PRO A 135 5.52 -11.81 -1.36
C PRO A 135 4.67 -10.98 -0.39
N PHE A 136 5.28 -10.14 0.45
CA PHE A 136 4.56 -9.25 1.35
C PHE A 136 3.80 -8.16 0.57
N CYS A 137 4.42 -7.56 -0.46
CA CYS A 137 3.75 -6.61 -1.34
C CYS A 137 2.55 -7.24 -2.08
N VAL A 138 2.69 -8.47 -2.58
CA VAL A 138 1.61 -9.19 -3.26
C VAL A 138 0.48 -9.55 -2.28
N ALA A 139 0.81 -9.97 -1.06
CA ALA A 139 -0.19 -10.24 -0.02
C ALA A 139 -1.01 -8.99 0.32
N VAL A 140 -0.35 -7.84 0.45
CA VAL A 140 -1.02 -6.54 0.68
C VAL A 140 -1.90 -6.16 -0.51
N PHE A 141 -1.44 -6.37 -1.74
CA PHE A 141 -2.25 -6.13 -2.95
C PHE A 141 -3.55 -6.95 -2.93
N ILE A 142 -3.44 -8.25 -2.66
CA ILE A 142 -4.59 -9.17 -2.60
C ILE A 142 -5.52 -8.78 -1.45
N PHE A 143 -4.98 -8.48 -0.27
CA PHE A 143 -5.76 -8.06 0.88
C PHE A 143 -6.59 -6.81 0.57
N PHE A 144 -5.98 -5.78 0.00
CA PHE A 144 -6.69 -4.57 -0.39
C PHE A 144 -7.70 -4.81 -1.50
N TYR A 145 -7.39 -5.67 -2.47
CA TYR A 145 -8.32 -6.03 -3.54
C TYR A 145 -9.60 -6.70 -3.00
N LEU A 146 -9.47 -7.55 -1.98
CA LEU A 146 -10.59 -8.29 -1.38
C LEU A 146 -11.35 -7.50 -0.32
N TYR A 147 -10.67 -6.70 0.51
CA TYR A 147 -11.27 -6.07 1.68
C TYR A 147 -11.78 -4.64 1.47
N ILE A 148 -11.33 -3.93 0.42
CA ILE A 148 -11.83 -2.58 0.12
C ILE A 148 -12.91 -2.64 -0.97
N PRO A 149 -14.21 -2.61 -0.59
CA PRO A 149 -15.28 -2.42 -1.55
C PRO A 149 -15.24 -1.03 -2.17
N GLU A 150 -15.75 -0.88 -3.39
CA GLU A 150 -15.77 0.41 -4.10
C GLU A 150 -16.50 1.50 -3.31
N THR A 151 -15.80 2.61 -3.05
CA THR A 151 -16.38 3.85 -2.51
C THR A 151 -16.76 4.86 -3.60
N LYS A 152 -16.69 4.50 -4.88
CA LYS A 152 -17.09 5.41 -5.98
C LYS A 152 -18.61 5.39 -6.13
N ASN A 153 -19.24 6.56 -6.01
CA ASN A 153 -20.67 6.85 -6.20
C ASN A 153 -21.67 6.41 -5.11
N GLN A 154 -21.22 6.05 -3.91
CA GLN A 154 -22.14 5.82 -2.78
C GLN A 154 -21.95 6.86 -1.68
N THR A 155 -23.04 7.46 -1.22
CA THR A 155 -23.04 8.44 -0.12
C THR A 155 -22.46 7.76 1.13
N LEU A 156 -21.77 8.50 2.01
CA LEU A 156 -21.22 7.98 3.29
C LEU A 156 -22.24 7.19 4.14
N LYS A 157 -23.55 7.39 3.90
CA LYS A 157 -24.64 6.61 4.50
C LYS A 157 -24.74 5.18 3.97
N ASP A 158 -24.52 4.94 2.68
CA ASP A 158 -24.62 3.61 2.08
C ASP A 158 -23.39 2.75 2.37
N ILE A 159 -22.20 3.35 2.41
CA ILE A 159 -20.96 2.66 2.86
C ILE A 159 -21.12 2.21 4.33
N ARG A 160 -21.71 3.06 5.19
CA ARG A 160 -22.06 2.69 6.57
C ARG A 160 -23.06 1.54 6.63
N LYS A 161 -24.13 1.57 5.82
CA LYS A 161 -25.12 0.48 5.75
C LYS A 161 -24.52 -0.84 5.27
N VAL A 162 -23.59 -0.83 4.31
CA VAL A 162 -22.91 -2.04 3.85
C VAL A 162 -21.98 -2.60 4.92
N MET A 163 -21.19 -1.75 5.59
CA MET A 163 -20.35 -2.19 6.71
C MET A 163 -21.16 -2.69 7.91
N GLU A 164 -22.29 -2.04 8.25
CA GLU A 164 -23.22 -2.51 9.28
C GLU A 164 -23.90 -3.82 8.88
N LYS A 165 -24.31 -3.99 7.62
CA LYS A 165 -24.83 -5.29 7.12
C LYS A 165 -23.79 -6.41 7.22
N GLN A 166 -22.54 -6.14 6.89
CA GLN A 166 -21.48 -7.15 7.01
C GLN A 166 -21.16 -7.48 8.48
N LYS A 167 -21.22 -6.49 9.37
CA LYS A 167 -21.05 -6.70 10.82
C LYS A 167 -22.23 -7.51 11.40
N SER A 168 -23.48 -7.17 11.07
CA SER A 168 -24.67 -7.91 11.49
C SER A 168 -24.70 -9.33 10.94
N GLY A 169 -24.33 -9.56 9.68
CA GLY A 169 -24.28 -10.91 9.10
C GLY A 169 -23.26 -11.81 9.80
N LYS A 170 -22.07 -11.28 10.14
CA LYS A 170 -21.06 -12.04 10.92
C LYS A 170 -21.47 -12.25 12.37
N VAL A 171 -22.16 -11.28 12.98
CA VAL A 171 -22.69 -11.40 14.35
C VAL A 171 -23.83 -12.42 14.41
N GLN A 172 -24.77 -12.43 13.47
CA GLN A 172 -25.85 -13.43 13.42
C GLN A 172 -25.32 -14.83 13.16
N VAL A 173 -24.37 -15.02 12.23
CA VAL A 173 -23.75 -16.33 11.98
C VAL A 173 -22.98 -16.83 13.20
N ASN A 174 -22.33 -15.94 13.95
CA ASN A 174 -21.60 -16.33 15.17
C ASN A 174 -22.55 -16.61 16.35
N ILE A 175 -23.65 -15.87 16.48
CA ILE A 175 -24.71 -16.14 17.46
C ILE A 175 -25.41 -17.45 17.14
N ASP A 176 -25.76 -17.74 15.88
CA ASP A 176 -26.41 -19.00 15.49
C ASP A 176 -25.49 -20.22 15.68
N LYS A 177 -24.19 -20.09 15.39
CA LYS A 177 -23.20 -21.12 15.72
C LYS A 177 -23.07 -21.35 17.22
N THR A 178 -23.05 -20.27 18.00
CA THR A 178 -22.97 -20.35 19.47
C THR A 178 -24.25 -20.96 20.05
N ARG A 179 -25.41 -20.62 19.49
CA ARG A 179 -26.73 -21.16 19.89
C ARG A 179 -26.89 -22.64 19.54
N LYS A 180 -26.38 -23.08 18.38
CA LYS A 180 -26.27 -24.51 18.02
C LYS A 180 -25.31 -25.28 18.92
N ASN A 181 -24.16 -24.70 19.28
CA ASN A 181 -23.21 -25.34 20.20
C ASN A 181 -23.71 -25.43 21.64
N LEU A 182 -24.57 -24.50 22.07
CA LEU A 182 -25.21 -24.51 23.39
C LEU A 182 -26.50 -25.36 23.44
N GLY A 183 -26.89 -26.02 22.35
CA GLY A 183 -28.07 -26.90 22.31
C GLY A 183 -29.41 -26.17 22.47
N ILE A 184 -29.46 -24.85 22.30
CA ILE A 184 -30.68 -24.04 22.45
C ILE A 184 -31.34 -23.90 21.07
N ILE A 185 -31.96 -24.97 20.58
CA ILE A 185 -32.77 -24.94 19.35
C ILE A 185 -34.24 -25.08 19.78
N PHE A 186 -34.98 -23.97 19.67
CA PHE A 186 -36.42 -23.95 19.42
C PHE A 186 -36.61 -23.22 18.09
#